data_AF-A0A3B9NRT4-F1
#
_entry.id   AF-A0A3B9NRT4-F1
#
_cell.length_a   1.000
_cell.length_b   1.000
_cell.length_c   1.000
_cell.angle_alpha   90.00
_cell.angle_beta   90.00
_cell.angle_gamma   90.00
#
_symmetry.space_group_name_H-M   'P 1'
#
loop_
_entity.id
_entity.type
_entity.pdbx_description
1 polymer ?
#
loop_
_entity_poly.entity_id
_entity_poly.type
_entity_poly.pdbx_seq_one_letter_code
_entity_poly.pdbx_strand_id
1 'polypeptide(L)'
;RDQVVALAQVNLAQHDETLLKIEERFESGVGTKVDVVQTKGRRAQSKSSVLLSEKDAQNGRVEFYRVVGESPRELSLPVRPKG
;
A
#
# COMPACT_ATOMS: atom_id res chain seq x y z
N ARG A 1 0.12 -11.95 -5.05
CA ARG A 1 -0.15 -11.14 -3.83
C ARG A 1 0.91 -10.05 -3.66
N ASP A 2 2.18 -10.33 -3.94
CA ASP A 2 3.27 -9.34 -3.89
C ASP A 2 3.02 -8.08 -4.75
N GLN A 3 2.36 -8.20 -5.91
CA GLN A 3 1.96 -7.04 -6.72
C GLN A 3 0.98 -6.10 -6.00
N VAL A 4 0.09 -6.63 -5.16
CA VAL A 4 -0.88 -5.81 -4.40
C VAL A 4 -0.15 -5.02 -3.31
N VAL A 5 0.84 -5.65 -2.66
CA VAL A 5 1.73 -4.97 -1.71
C VAL A 5 2.48 -3.82 -2.37
N ALA A 6 3.08 -4.06 -3.55
CA ALA A 6 3.79 -3.04 -4.30
C ALA A 6 2.88 -1.86 -4.67
N LEU A 7 1.66 -2.13 -5.14
CA LEU A 7 0.68 -1.08 -5.45
C LEU A 7 0.25 -0.29 -4.22
N ALA A 8 0.03 -0.96 -3.09
CA ALA A 8 -0.32 -0.29 -1.83
C ALA A 8 0.82 0.62 -1.33
N GLN A 9 2.08 0.19 -1.49
CA GLN A 9 3.26 0.98 -1.15
C GLN A 9 3.41 2.23 -2.04
N VAL A 10 3.19 2.09 -3.36
CA VAL A 10 3.16 3.24 -4.29
C VAL A 10 2.07 4.22 -3.89
N ASN A 11 0.87 3.75 -3.53
CA ASN A 11 -0.22 4.61 -3.09
C ASN A 11 0.12 5.36 -1.80
N LEU A 12 0.75 4.68 -0.83
CA LEU A 12 1.23 5.34 0.39
C LEU A 12 2.24 6.45 0.08
N ALA A 13 3.18 6.21 -0.84
CA ALA A 13 4.15 7.22 -1.25
C ALA A 13 3.47 8.46 -1.90
N GLN A 14 2.43 8.25 -2.71
CA GLN A 14 1.64 9.36 -3.28
C GLN A 14 0.90 10.16 -2.20
N HIS A 15 0.36 9.49 -1.18
CA HIS A 15 -0.26 10.16 -0.04
C HIS A 15 0.74 10.92 0.83
N ASP A 16 1.97 10.41 0.97
CA ASP A 16 3.07 11.11 1.65
C ASP A 16 3.44 12.41 0.90
N GLU A 17 3.61 12.35 -0.42
CA GLU A 17 3.89 13.53 -1.25
C GLU A 17 2.75 14.55 -1.20
N THR A 18 1.51 14.08 -1.25
CA THR A 18 0.34 14.96 -1.14
C THR A 18 0.28 15.65 0.21
N LEU A 19 0.59 14.94 1.31
CA LEU A 19 0.62 15.53 2.64
C LEU A 19 1.66 16.64 2.73
N LEU A 20 2.87 16.41 2.23
CA LEU A 20 3.94 17.41 2.21
C LEU A 20 3.49 18.71 1.51
N LYS A 21 2.91 18.59 0.31
CA LYS A 21 2.39 19.75 -0.45
C LYS A 21 1.29 20.50 0.29
N ILE A 22 0.45 19.79 1.05
CA ILE A 22 -0.63 20.42 1.84
C ILE A 22 -0.06 21.11 3.08
N GLU A 23 0.96 20.52 3.72
CA GLU A 23 1.69 21.15 4.83
C GLU A 23 2.41 22.42 4.37
N GLU A 24 3.10 22.39 3.23
CA GLU A 24 3.74 23.58 2.63
C GLU A 24 2.76 24.72 2.37
N ARG A 25 1.56 24.42 1.83
CA ARG A 25 0.52 25.43 1.59
C ARG A 25 -0.05 26.01 2.89
N PHE A 26 -0.19 25.17 3.92
CA PHE A 26 -0.62 25.63 5.24
C PHE A 26 0.43 26.56 5.86
N GLU A 27 1.70 26.20 5.79
CA GLU A 27 2.82 26.99 6.30
C GLU A 27 2.99 28.32 5.54
N SER A 28 2.72 28.34 4.24
CA SER A 28 2.73 29.57 3.43
C SER A 28 1.46 30.43 3.60
N GLY A 29 0.54 30.03 4.48
CA GLY A 29 -0.68 30.79 4.81
C GLY A 29 -1.80 30.72 3.76
N VAL A 30 -1.68 29.88 2.74
CA VAL A 30 -2.69 29.73 1.66
C VAL A 30 -3.53 28.45 1.80
N GLY A 31 -3.25 27.62 2.80
CA GLY A 31 -3.96 26.38 3.11
C GLY A 31 -4.60 26.39 4.49
N THR A 32 -5.45 25.42 4.78
CA THR A 32 -6.15 25.32 6.08
C THR A 32 -5.62 24.17 6.93
N LYS A 33 -5.74 24.31 8.26
CA LYS A 33 -5.43 23.22 9.20
C LYS A 33 -6.33 21.99 8.98
N VAL A 34 -7.56 22.20 8.49
CA VAL A 34 -8.50 21.11 8.18
C VAL A 34 -7.97 20.24 7.04
N ASP A 35 -7.45 20.85 5.97
CA ASP A 35 -6.89 20.12 4.83
C ASP A 35 -5.72 19.23 5.25
N VAL A 36 -4.86 19.74 6.15
CA VAL A 36 -3.74 18.97 6.72
C VAL A 36 -4.25 17.75 7.49
N VAL A 37 -5.23 17.94 8.39
CA VAL A 37 -5.79 16.85 9.21
C VAL A 37 -6.45 15.78 8.34
N GLN A 38 -7.25 16.20 7.35
CA GLN A 38 -7.91 15.28 6.43
C GLN A 38 -6.90 14.47 5.60
N THR A 39 -5.83 15.12 5.13
CA THR A 39 -4.78 14.45 4.36
C THR A 39 -3.99 13.47 5.22
N LYS A 40 -3.72 13.80 6.50
CA LYS A 40 -3.15 12.88 7.49
C LYS A 40 -4.03 11.64 7.69
N GLY A 41 -5.36 11.82 7.74
CA GLY A 41 -6.32 10.72 7.79
C GLY A 41 -6.22 9.79 6.58
N ARG A 42 -6.18 10.35 5.36
CA ARG A 42 -6.01 9.56 4.12
C ARG A 42 -4.69 8.79 4.08
N ARG A 43 -3.59 9.44 4.48
CA ARG A 43 -2.28 8.78 4.62
C ARG A 43 -2.33 7.61 5.60
N ALA A 44 -2.93 7.81 6.78
CA ALA A 44 -3.08 6.76 7.78
C ALA A 44 -3.89 5.57 7.25
N GLN A 45 -4.96 5.84 6.51
CA GLN A 45 -5.73 4.80 5.83
C GLN A 45 -4.89 4.03 4.81
N SER A 46 -4.11 4.72 3.95
CA SER A 46 -3.22 4.06 2.99
C SER A 46 -2.16 3.20 3.67
N LYS A 47 -1.61 3.66 4.80
CA LYS A 47 -0.66 2.88 5.59
C LYS A 47 -1.30 1.60 6.13
N SER A 48 -2.56 1.67 6.59
CA SER A 48 -3.32 0.49 7.00
C SER A 48 -3.49 -0.51 5.84
N SER A 49 -3.77 -0.02 4.63
CA SER A 49 -3.88 -0.86 3.43
C SER A 49 -2.57 -1.60 3.10
N VAL A 50 -1.40 -0.95 3.26
CA VAL A 50 -0.10 -1.62 3.09
C VAL A 50 0.04 -2.79 4.08
N LEU A 51 -0.18 -2.54 5.36
CA LEU A 51 -0.05 -3.56 6.41
C LEU A 51 -1.00 -4.75 6.18
N LEU A 52 -2.24 -4.47 5.79
CA LEU A 52 -3.21 -5.52 5.45
C LEU A 52 -2.74 -6.34 4.23
N SER A 53 -2.25 -5.68 3.18
CA SER A 53 -1.77 -6.38 1.99
C SER A 53 -0.54 -7.26 2.26
N GLU A 54 0.37 -6.81 3.14
CA GLU A 54 1.54 -7.57 3.56
C GLU A 54 1.14 -8.81 4.38
N LYS A 55 0.20 -8.63 5.33
CA LYS A 55 -0.38 -9.73 6.10
C LYS A 55 -1.04 -10.76 5.18
N ASP A 56 -1.83 -10.33 4.20
CA ASP A 56 -2.52 -11.23 3.27
C ASP A 56 -1.54 -11.98 2.37
N ALA A 57 -0.45 -11.34 1.95
CA ALA A 57 0.63 -11.99 1.21
C ALA A 57 1.32 -13.06 2.06
N GLN A 58 1.61 -12.79 3.34
CA GLN A 58 2.19 -13.76 4.27
C GLN A 58 1.26 -14.93 4.54
N ASN A 59 -0.01 -14.66 4.86
CA ASN A 59 -1.01 -15.70 5.09
C ASN A 59 -1.16 -16.63 3.89
N GLY A 60 -1.19 -16.08 2.66
CA GLY A 60 -1.26 -16.88 1.45
C GLY A 60 -0.05 -17.81 1.25
N ARG A 61 1.15 -17.40 1.68
CA ARG A 61 2.35 -18.27 1.65
C ARG A 61 2.26 -19.38 2.69
N VAL A 62 1.78 -19.07 3.89
CA VAL A 62 1.59 -20.04 4.99
C VAL A 62 0.51 -21.07 4.64
N GLU A 63 -0.62 -20.64 4.08
CA GLU A 63 -1.69 -21.54 3.64
C GLU A 63 -1.22 -22.48 2.53
N PHE A 64 -0.47 -21.97 1.55
CA PHE A 64 0.14 -22.81 0.52
C PHE A 64 1.03 -23.88 1.15
N TYR A 65 1.92 -23.50 2.08
CA TYR A 65 2.77 -24.44 2.80
C TYR A 65 1.96 -25.53 3.52
N ARG A 66 0.88 -25.14 4.23
CA ARG A 66 0.03 -26.06 4.99
C ARG A 66 -0.70 -27.07 4.10
N VAL A 67 -1.13 -26.64 2.90
CA VAL A 67 -1.89 -27.50 1.98
C VAL A 67 -0.97 -28.37 1.11
N VAL A 68 0.17 -27.84 0.68
CA VAL A 68 1.07 -28.49 -0.28
C VAL A 68 2.20 -29.28 0.41
N GLY A 69 2.52 -28.96 1.67
CA GLY A 69 3.56 -29.66 2.44
C GLY A 69 5.00 -29.20 2.13
N GLU A 70 5.19 -28.31 1.16
CA GLU A 70 6.48 -27.69 0.81
C GLU A 70 6.39 -26.16 0.71
N SER A 71 7.50 -25.45 0.93
CA SER A 71 7.56 -23.99 0.80
C SER A 71 7.39 -23.58 -0.66
N PRO A 72 6.61 -22.53 -0.99
CA PRO A 72 6.43 -22.10 -2.38
C PRO A 72 7.76 -21.56 -2.93
N ARG A 73 8.55 -22.44 -3.56
CA ARG A 73 9.89 -22.10 -4.06
C ARG A 73 9.89 -21.45 -5.44
N GLU A 74 8.76 -21.42 -6.15
CA GLU A 74 8.73 -20.95 -7.56
C GLU A 74 7.40 -20.24 -7.89
N LEU A 75 7.11 -19.13 -7.21
CA LEU A 75 5.96 -18.29 -7.57
C LEU A 75 6.25 -17.57 -8.91
N SER A 76 5.79 -18.15 -10.02
CA SER A 76 5.76 -17.45 -11.31
C SER A 76 4.50 -16.59 -11.43
N LEU A 77 4.66 -15.38 -11.96
CA LEU A 77 3.52 -14.51 -12.29
C LEU A 77 2.81 -15.07 -13.53
N PRO A 78 1.47 -15.16 -13.54
CA PRO A 78 0.75 -15.61 -14.73
C PRO A 78 0.98 -14.61 -15.87
N VAL A 79 1.32 -15.14 -17.04
CA VAL A 79 1.51 -14.34 -18.25
C VAL A 79 0.16 -13.80 -18.68
N ARG A 80 0.01 -12.47 -18.73
CA ARG A 80 -1.22 -11.83 -19.25
C ARG A 80 -1.39 -12.23 -20.72
N PRO A 81 -2.50 -12.89 -21.11
CA PRO A 81 -2.71 -13.23 -22.51
C PRO A 81 -2.88 -11.93 -23.30
N LYS A 82 -2.15 -11.82 -24.42
CA LYS A 82 -2.31 -10.72 -25.38
C LYS A 82 -3.58 -11.00 -26.18
N GLY A 83 -4.62 -10.23 -25.92
CA GLY A 83 -5.74 -9.98 -26.82
C GLY A 83 -5.56 -8.61 -27.44
#